data_AF-A0A183GI15-F1
#
_entry.id   AF-A0A183GI15-F1
#
_cell.length_a   1.000
_cell.length_b   1.000
_cell.length_c   1.000
_cell.angle_alpha   90.00
_cell.angle_beta   90.00
_cell.angle_gamma   90.00
#
_symmetry.space_group_name_H-M   'P 1'
#
loop_
_entity.id
_entity.type
_entity.pdbx_description
1 polymer ?
#
loop_
_entity_poly.entity_id
_entity_poly.type
_entity_poly.pdbx_seq_one_letter_code
_entity_poly.pdbx_strand_id
1 'polypeptide(L)'
;VVNPDYWDKDQRENVALINEIALAAKKRNVSVGIYTNNFGWEAITHGASTDDAELWYLTTYDSVDSAISYDFSDFKPFANFTKPRVKQFPKLDYICGLAANRNVYLLSWSTEEPKKPVVRPVGPVPFISSYFTDFSANQLAQMQ
;
A
#
# COMPACT_ATOMS: atom_id res chain seq x y z
N VAL A 1 3.11 -3.92 13.54
CA VAL A 1 2.27 -4.26 14.70
C VAL A 1 1.41 -5.45 14.28
N VAL A 2 1.90 -6.69 14.34
CA VAL A 2 1.18 -7.85 13.75
C VAL A 2 1.22 -9.06 14.66
N ASN A 3 2.42 -9.52 15.04
CA ASN A 3 2.59 -10.70 15.86
C ASN A 3 2.75 -10.29 17.34
N PRO A 4 1.80 -10.62 18.24
CA PRO A 4 1.88 -10.27 19.66
C PRO A 4 3.02 -10.96 20.42
N ASP A 5 3.61 -12.04 19.89
CA ASP A 5 4.73 -12.73 20.55
C ASP A 5 6.01 -11.87 20.61
N TYR A 6 6.10 -10.84 19.76
CA TYR A 6 7.23 -9.90 19.73
C TYR A 6 6.94 -8.57 20.45
N TRP A 7 5.82 -8.47 21.16
CA TRP A 7 5.41 -7.27 21.88
C TRP A 7 5.32 -7.54 23.38
N ASP A 8 5.38 -6.47 24.17
CA ASP A 8 5.17 -6.60 25.61
C ASP A 8 3.74 -7.09 25.89
N LYS A 9 3.57 -7.78 27.02
CA LYS A 9 2.25 -8.21 27.49
C LYS A 9 1.43 -7.04 28.02
N ASP A 10 2.06 -5.94 28.45
CA ASP A 10 1.38 -4.69 28.83
C ASP A 10 1.05 -3.86 27.57
N GLN A 11 -0.22 -3.86 27.19
CA GLN A 11 -0.71 -3.13 26.03
C GLN A 11 -0.55 -1.62 26.17
N ARG A 12 -0.50 -1.06 27.39
CA ARG A 12 -0.31 0.38 27.59
C ARG A 12 1.10 0.80 27.20
N GLU A 13 2.11 -0.01 27.53
CA GLU A 13 3.49 0.21 27.12
C GLU A 13 3.64 0.10 25.59
N ASN A 14 2.95 -0.86 24.97
CA ASN A 14 2.93 -0.99 23.51
C ASN A 14 2.34 0.27 22.83
N VAL A 15 1.22 0.78 23.34
CA VAL A 15 0.58 2.01 22.83
C VAL A 15 1.48 3.22 23.06
N ALA A 16 2.12 3.34 24.23
CA ALA A 16 3.06 4.41 24.52
C ALA A 16 4.23 4.40 23.52
N LEU A 17 4.84 3.25 23.29
CA LEU A 17 5.94 3.09 22.32
C LEU A 17 5.52 3.49 20.91
N ILE A 18 4.35 3.05 20.43
CA ILE A 18 3.84 3.41 19.10
C ILE A 18 3.67 4.93 18.98
N ASN A 19 3.07 5.57 19.99
CA ASN A 19 2.84 7.01 20.01
C ASN A 19 4.15 7.80 20.09
N GLU A 20 5.16 7.32 20.83
CA GLU A 20 6.47 7.95 20.90
C GLU A 20 7.19 7.92 19.55
N ILE A 21 7.12 6.80 18.82
CA ILE A 21 7.67 6.68 17.47
C ILE A 21 6.97 7.66 16.52
N ALA A 22 5.63 7.70 16.54
CA ALA A 22 4.85 8.61 15.72
C ALA A 22 5.20 10.08 16.01
N LEU A 23 5.28 10.45 17.28
CA LEU A 23 5.66 11.79 17.71
C LEU A 23 7.09 12.15 17.28
N ALA A 24 8.04 11.22 17.41
CA ALA A 24 9.43 11.43 17.01
C ALA A 24 9.60 11.60 15.50
N ALA A 25 8.80 10.91 14.69
CA ALA A 25 8.76 11.07 13.25
C ALA A 25 8.11 12.40 12.84
N LYS A 26 6.98 12.75 13.47
CA LYS A 26 6.28 14.04 13.27
C LYS A 26 7.20 15.22 13.53
N LYS A 27 8.00 15.18 14.61
CA LYS A 27 9.02 16.21 14.92
C LYS A 27 10.06 16.40 13.81
N ARG A 28 10.23 15.43 12.92
CA ARG A 28 11.14 15.45 11.77
C ARG A 28 10.43 15.65 10.44
N ASN A 29 9.13 16.00 10.46
CA ASN A 29 8.29 16.09 9.27
C ASN A 29 8.25 14.79 8.44
N VAL A 30 8.31 13.64 9.13
CA VAL A 30 8.18 12.31 8.53
C VAL A 30 6.82 11.74 8.89
N SER A 31 6.03 11.38 7.87
CA SER A 31 4.77 10.66 8.05
C SER A 31 5.03 9.20 8.46
N VAL A 32 4.19 8.66 9.34
CA VAL A 32 4.28 7.27 9.80
C VAL A 32 3.13 6.44 9.24
N GLY A 33 3.45 5.25 8.77
CA GLY A 33 2.50 4.21 8.44
C GLY A 33 2.59 3.05 9.42
N ILE A 34 1.46 2.56 9.91
CA ILE A 34 1.39 1.38 10.76
C ILE A 34 1.01 0.17 9.89
N TYR A 35 1.91 -0.80 9.84
CA TYR A 35 1.66 -2.10 9.22
C TYR A 35 0.99 -3.05 10.22
N THR A 36 -0.30 -3.34 10.01
CA THR A 36 -1.15 -4.12 10.93
C THR A 36 -2.41 -4.66 10.25
N ASN A 37 -3.14 -5.51 10.97
CA ASN A 37 -4.53 -5.87 10.71
C ASN A 37 -5.35 -5.73 12.00
N ASN A 38 -6.66 -5.98 11.94
CA ASN A 38 -7.54 -5.84 13.10
C ASN A 38 -7.13 -6.76 14.26
N PHE A 39 -6.76 -8.03 13.98
CA PHE A 39 -6.40 -8.99 15.03
C PHE A 39 -5.08 -8.64 15.72
N GLY A 40 -4.04 -8.30 14.95
CA GLY A 40 -2.74 -7.91 15.46
C GLY A 40 -2.81 -6.60 16.24
N TRP A 41 -3.59 -5.63 15.73
CA TRP A 41 -3.84 -4.39 16.45
C TRP A 41 -4.53 -4.66 17.79
N GLU A 42 -5.66 -5.37 17.77
CA GLU A 42 -6.42 -5.71 18.98
C GLU A 42 -5.56 -6.45 20.01
N ALA A 43 -4.79 -7.45 19.59
CA ALA A 43 -3.96 -8.24 20.49
C ALA A 43 -2.82 -7.43 21.14
N ILE A 44 -2.25 -6.46 20.42
CA ILE A 44 -1.07 -5.70 20.86
C ILE A 44 -1.46 -4.42 21.60
N THR A 45 -2.56 -3.77 21.20
CA THR A 45 -2.94 -2.43 21.67
C THR A 45 -4.31 -2.39 22.36
N HIS A 46 -5.05 -3.50 22.39
CA HIS A 46 -6.43 -3.57 22.88
C HIS A 46 -7.36 -2.54 22.19
N GLY A 47 -7.16 -2.38 20.87
CA GLY A 47 -8.00 -1.54 20.03
C GLY A 47 -7.78 -0.04 20.22
N ALA A 48 -6.67 0.37 20.85
CA ALA A 48 -6.38 1.78 21.10
C ALA A 48 -6.38 2.62 19.82
N SER A 49 -6.86 3.86 19.94
CA SER A 49 -6.70 4.87 18.89
C SER A 49 -5.25 5.35 18.82
N THR A 50 -4.80 5.67 17.61
CA THR A 50 -3.48 6.27 17.37
C THR A 50 -3.63 7.51 16.49
N ASP A 51 -2.98 8.59 16.88
CA ASP A 51 -3.00 9.82 16.10
C ASP A 51 -1.88 9.82 15.05
N ASP A 52 -2.10 10.53 13.95
CA ASP A 52 -1.08 10.85 12.93
C ASP A 52 -0.41 9.65 12.22
N ALA A 53 -1.08 8.50 12.14
CA ALA A 53 -0.58 7.33 11.41
C ALA A 53 -1.49 6.92 10.25
N GLU A 54 -0.90 6.71 9.07
CA GLU A 54 -1.55 6.03 7.96
C GLU A 54 -1.58 4.51 8.20
N LEU A 55 -2.52 3.80 7.58
CA LEU A 55 -2.62 2.34 7.69
C LEU A 55 -2.04 1.64 6.46
N TRP A 56 -1.06 0.76 6.69
CA TRP A 56 -0.68 -0.31 5.76
C TRP A 56 -1.36 -1.60 6.23
N TYR A 57 -2.53 -1.87 5.64
CA TYR A 57 -3.38 -2.98 6.00
C TYR A 57 -2.80 -4.31 5.51
N LEU A 58 -2.56 -5.23 6.43
CA LEU A 58 -2.26 -6.62 6.10
C LEU A 58 -3.58 -7.39 6.02
N THR A 59 -3.92 -7.93 4.85
CA THR A 59 -5.12 -8.76 4.77
C THR A 59 -4.97 -10.03 5.59
N THR A 60 -6.03 -10.36 6.32
CA THR A 60 -6.16 -11.64 7.03
C THR A 60 -6.65 -12.71 6.06
N TYR A 61 -6.27 -13.97 6.25
CA TYR A 61 -6.85 -15.12 5.53
C TYR A 61 -8.28 -15.44 6.03
N ASP A 62 -9.11 -14.43 6.22
CA ASP A 62 -10.50 -14.61 6.63
C ASP A 62 -11.38 -15.15 5.50
N SER A 63 -10.93 -15.04 4.24
CA SER A 63 -11.54 -15.67 3.07
C SER A 63 -10.53 -15.87 1.93
N VAL A 64 -10.87 -16.74 0.97
CA VAL A 64 -10.09 -16.87 -0.28
C VAL A 64 -10.18 -15.57 -1.10
N ASP A 65 -11.32 -14.89 -1.05
CA ASP A 65 -11.61 -13.68 -1.82
C ASP A 65 -10.79 -12.47 -1.34
N SER A 66 -10.62 -12.29 -0.03
CA SER A 66 -9.79 -11.23 0.54
C SER A 66 -8.30 -11.42 0.16
N ALA A 67 -7.84 -12.67 0.07
CA ALA A 67 -6.47 -13.01 -0.30
C ALA A 67 -6.13 -12.74 -1.79
N ILE A 68 -7.13 -12.56 -2.66
CA ILE A 68 -6.94 -12.36 -4.11
C ILE A 68 -7.49 -11.02 -4.64
N SER A 69 -8.31 -10.30 -3.88
CA SER A 69 -8.87 -9.02 -4.33
C SER A 69 -7.81 -7.93 -4.37
N TYR A 70 -7.63 -7.28 -5.53
CA TYR A 70 -6.70 -6.16 -5.73
C TYR A 70 -7.26 -4.78 -5.31
N ASP A 71 -8.35 -4.75 -4.54
CA ASP A 71 -8.97 -3.53 -4.03
C ASP A 71 -9.04 -3.50 -2.49
N PHE A 72 -9.74 -2.52 -1.94
CA PHE A 72 -9.93 -2.33 -0.49
C PHE A 72 -11.35 -2.69 -0.03
N SER A 73 -12.15 -3.40 -0.83
CA SER A 73 -13.56 -3.71 -0.51
C SER A 73 -13.73 -4.66 0.67
N ASP A 74 -12.69 -5.44 0.99
CA ASP A 74 -12.60 -6.35 2.13
C ASP A 74 -12.20 -5.64 3.43
N PHE A 75 -11.79 -4.37 3.36
CA PHE A 75 -11.38 -3.62 4.54
C PHE A 75 -12.57 -3.33 5.46
N LYS A 76 -12.44 -3.73 6.72
CA LYS A 76 -13.37 -3.36 7.79
C LYS A 76 -12.67 -2.37 8.72
N PRO A 77 -13.24 -1.18 8.97
CA PRO A 77 -12.67 -0.22 9.91
C PRO A 77 -12.48 -0.82 11.31
N PHE A 78 -11.36 -0.46 11.96
CA PHE A 78 -11.05 -0.86 13.34
C PHE A 78 -10.27 0.24 14.04
N ALA A 79 -10.37 0.32 15.37
CA ALA A 79 -9.89 1.46 16.15
C ALA A 79 -10.37 2.78 15.51
N ASN A 80 -9.46 3.70 15.20
CA ASN A 80 -9.74 4.92 14.44
C ASN A 80 -9.29 4.86 12.96
N PHE A 81 -8.87 3.69 12.46
CA PHE A 81 -8.55 3.51 11.04
C PHE A 81 -9.83 3.34 10.21
N THR A 82 -10.23 4.41 9.52
CA THR A 82 -11.41 4.41 8.64
C THR A 82 -11.10 4.03 7.20
N LYS A 83 -9.84 4.14 6.79
CA LYS A 83 -9.36 3.75 5.46
C LYS A 83 -7.86 3.38 5.48
N PRO A 84 -7.45 2.35 4.73
CA PRO A 84 -6.03 2.06 4.49
C PRO A 84 -5.45 2.94 3.37
N ARG A 85 -4.13 3.20 3.45
CA ARG A 85 -3.36 3.83 2.37
C ARG A 85 -2.70 2.78 1.47
N VAL A 86 -2.31 1.67 2.08
CA VAL A 86 -1.67 0.52 1.43
C VAL A 86 -2.36 -0.75 1.92
N LYS A 87 -2.51 -1.75 1.05
CA LYS A 87 -2.92 -3.11 1.42
C LYS A 87 -1.87 -4.10 0.95
N GLN A 88 -1.46 -5.03 1.82
CA GLN A 88 -0.60 -6.16 1.48
C GLN A 88 -1.42 -7.44 1.35
N PHE A 89 -1.21 -8.16 0.25
CA PHE A 89 -1.80 -9.49 0.07
C PHE A 89 -0.94 -10.53 0.77
N PRO A 90 -1.55 -11.52 1.41
CA PRO A 90 -0.82 -12.49 2.20
C PRO A 90 -0.15 -13.56 1.34
N LYS A 91 -0.42 -13.59 0.02
CA LYS A 91 0.18 -14.56 -0.91
C LYS A 91 1.62 -14.18 -1.23
N LEU A 92 2.55 -15.05 -0.81
CA LEU A 92 3.92 -15.08 -1.33
C LEU A 92 3.83 -15.30 -2.84
N ASP A 93 4.36 -14.35 -3.61
CA ASP A 93 4.34 -14.45 -5.06
C ASP A 93 5.75 -14.47 -5.63
N TYR A 94 5.93 -15.15 -6.77
CA TYR A 94 7.22 -15.28 -7.43
C TYR A 94 7.24 -14.37 -8.66
N ILE A 95 7.99 -13.29 -8.58
CA ILE A 95 8.21 -12.35 -9.69
C ILE A 95 9.61 -12.62 -10.23
N CYS A 96 9.70 -13.10 -11.47
CA CYS A 96 10.97 -13.46 -12.11
C CYS A 96 11.83 -14.44 -11.26
N GLY A 97 11.17 -15.37 -10.55
CA GLY A 97 11.84 -16.36 -9.68
C GLY A 97 12.18 -15.86 -8.27
N LEU A 98 11.89 -14.60 -7.93
CA LEU A 98 12.08 -14.05 -6.59
C LEU A 98 10.77 -14.00 -5.81
N ALA A 99 10.81 -14.51 -4.59
CA ALA A 99 9.70 -14.45 -3.65
C ALA A 99 9.53 -13.01 -3.13
N ALA A 100 8.35 -12.43 -3.32
CA ALA A 100 8.04 -11.06 -2.96
C ALA A 100 6.60 -10.92 -2.42
N ASN A 101 6.42 -9.96 -1.52
CA ASN A 101 5.09 -9.52 -1.07
C ASN A 101 4.53 -8.51 -2.06
N ARG A 102 3.25 -8.65 -2.42
CA ARG A 102 2.55 -7.70 -3.28
C ARG A 102 1.70 -6.74 -2.45
N ASN A 103 1.65 -5.49 -2.91
CA ASN A 103 0.88 -4.44 -2.28
C ASN A 103 0.08 -3.65 -3.31
N VAL A 104 -1.11 -3.17 -2.94
CA VAL A 104 -1.87 -2.15 -3.67
C VAL A 104 -1.90 -0.86 -2.88
N TYR A 105 -1.84 0.26 -3.61
CA TYR A 105 -1.79 1.60 -3.06
C TYR A 105 -3.06 2.34 -3.42
N LEU A 106 -3.61 3.08 -2.45
CA LEU A 106 -4.69 4.01 -2.73
C LEU A 106 -4.08 5.23 -3.45
N LEU A 107 -4.14 5.23 -4.78
CA LEU A 107 -3.77 6.40 -5.58
C LEU A 107 -4.85 7.47 -5.37
N SER A 108 -4.49 8.56 -4.71
CA SER A 108 -5.23 9.81 -4.89
C SER A 108 -4.88 10.30 -6.29
N TRP A 109 -5.77 10.09 -7.26
CA TRP A 109 -5.66 10.75 -8.55
C TRP A 109 -5.55 12.26 -8.27
N SER A 110 -4.42 12.86 -8.65
CA SER A 110 -4.36 14.31 -8.75
C SER A 110 -5.42 14.71 -9.76
N THR A 111 -6.36 15.56 -9.36
CA THR A 111 -7.28 16.24 -10.29
C THR A 111 -6.55 17.26 -11.17
N GLU A 112 -5.22 17.35 -11.08
CA GLU A 112 -4.44 18.05 -12.08
C GLU A 112 -4.51 17.26 -13.37
N GLU A 113 -5.16 17.85 -14.37
CA GLU A 113 -5.06 17.37 -15.74
C GLU A 113 -3.58 17.18 -16.09
N PRO A 114 -3.22 16.11 -16.82
CA PRO A 114 -1.87 15.97 -17.34
C PRO A 114 -1.54 17.25 -18.11
N LYS A 115 -0.59 18.05 -17.59
CA LYS A 115 -0.13 19.26 -18.25
C LYS A 115 0.24 18.85 -19.67
N LYS A 116 -0.50 19.39 -20.65
CA LYS A 116 -0.31 19.09 -22.06
C LYS A 116 1.19 19.17 -22.33
N PRO A 117 1.83 18.10 -22.84
CA PRO A 117 3.27 18.14 -23.08
C PRO A 117 3.56 19.36 -23.94
N VAL A 118 4.39 20.26 -23.41
CA VAL A 118 4.91 21.38 -24.20
C VAL A 118 5.85 20.75 -25.21
N VAL A 119 5.30 20.39 -26.36
CA VAL A 119 6.08 19.99 -27.53
C VAL A 119 6.82 21.24 -27.98
N ARG A 120 8.03 21.43 -27.45
CA ARG A 120 8.98 22.34 -28.06
C ARG A 120 9.44 21.68 -29.36
N PRO A 121 9.44 22.38 -30.50
CA PRO A 121 10.03 21.86 -31.71
C PRO A 121 11.46 21.46 -31.41
N VAL A 122 11.72 20.15 -31.39
CA VAL A 122 13.08 19.65 -31.43
C VAL A 122 13.53 19.91 -32.85
N GLY A 123 14.57 20.73 -33.02
CA GLY A 123 15.20 20.92 -34.32
C GLY A 123 15.56 19.57 -34.96
N PRO A 124 15.75 19.52 -36.29
CA PRO A 124 15.88 18.26 -37.03
C PRO A 124 16.97 17.38 -36.41
N VAL A 125 16.55 16.25 -35.83
CA VAL A 125 17.45 15.21 -35.33
C VAL A 125 17.80 14.31 -36.53
N PRO A 126 19.08 14.03 -36.81
CA PRO A 126 19.44 13.13 -37.90
C PRO A 126 18.86 11.73 -37.66
N PHE A 127 18.22 11.22 -38.71
CA PHE A 127 17.58 9.92 -38.77
C PHE A 127 18.59 8.81 -38.47
N ILE A 128 18.48 8.14 -37.32
CA ILE A 128 19.07 6.82 -37.12
C ILE A 128 17.91 5.85 -36.95
N SER A 129 17.72 5.03 -37.98
CA SER A 129 16.75 3.95 -38.02
C SER A 129 17.13 2.87 -37.01
N SER A 130 16.31 2.68 -35.99
CA SER A 130 16.21 1.42 -35.26
C SER A 130 14.75 1.15 -34.97
N TYR A 131 14.21 0.15 -35.66
CA TYR A 131 12.85 -0.35 -35.56
C TYR A 131 12.43 -0.58 -34.09
N PHE A 132 11.53 0.27 -33.59
CA PHE A 132 10.63 -0.07 -32.48
C PHE A 132 9.24 -0.25 -33.10
N THR A 133 8.73 -1.47 -33.10
CA THR A 133 7.32 -1.74 -33.42
C THR A 133 6.50 -1.47 -32.17
N ASP A 134 5.65 -0.45 -32.24
CA ASP A 134 4.64 -0.11 -31.25
C ASP A 134 3.67 -1.28 -31.02
N PHE A 135 3.50 -1.71 -29.77
CA PHE A 135 2.38 -2.55 -29.35
C PHE A 135 1.28 -1.61 -28.85
N SER A 136 0.36 -1.22 -29.73
CA SER A 136 -0.83 -0.46 -29.35
C SER A 136 -1.91 -1.41 -28.82
N ALA A 137 -2.57 -0.98 -27.74
CA ALA A 137 -3.68 -1.66 -27.12
C ALA A 137 -4.89 -1.68 -28.07
N ASN A 138 -5.09 -2.78 -28.80
CA ASN A 138 -6.38 -3.17 -29.39
C ASN A 138 -6.41 -4.61 -29.97
N GLN A 139 -5.92 -5.62 -29.23
CA GLN A 139 -6.19 -7.04 -29.56
C GLN A 139 -6.47 -7.90 -28.32
N LEU A 140 -7.57 -7.59 -27.63
CA LEU A 140 -8.28 -8.55 -26.79
C LEU A 140 -9.72 -8.67 -27.28
N ALA A 141 -9.86 -9.21 -28.49
CA ALA A 141 -11.04 -9.93 -28.92
C ALA A 141 -10.55 -11.05 -29.83
N GLN A 142 -10.98 -12.28 -29.52
CA GLN A 142 -10.69 -13.56 -30.18
C GLN A 142 -9.58 -14.44 -29.57
N MET A 143 -9.91 -15.02 -28.41
CA MET A 143 -9.54 -16.41 -28.06
C MET A 143 -10.70 -17.08 -27.29
N GLN A 144 -11.79 -17.35 -28.01
CA GLN A 144 -12.70 -18.48 -27.76
C GLN A 144 -12.75 -19.31 -29.04
#